data_AF-A0A7Z6ST35-F1
#
_entry.id   AF-A0A7Z6ST35-F1
#
_cell.length_a   1.000
_cell.length_b   1.000
_cell.length_c   1.000
_cell.angle_alpha   90.00
_cell.angle_beta   90.00
_cell.angle_gamma   90.00
#
_symmetry.space_group_name_H-M   'P 1'
#
loop_
_entity.id
_entity.type
_entity.pdbx_description
1 polymer ?
#
loop_
_entity_poly.entity_id
_entity_poly.type
_entity_poly.pdbx_seq_one_letter_code
_entity_poly.pdbx_strand_id
1 'polypeptide(L)'
;MILLGNFYDDNRLPESDDDLFDIWVYAIQDFPAYYFKALTFSSLKIYGFNISLVVYSSILCSYIFITFFVWFLKYLTRTRDIGANKKVDDLFGSASWETEEKMIKAKLITPNNKKRAFDKREVIVGRRGLGDFIAYAGQAFIGLIAPTRSGKGVGFIMPNMINYPQNIVVFDPKADTMETCGKIREKRFNQKVFIYEPFSLKTHRFNPFAYVDFGNDVVLTEDILSQIDTRLKGHGMVASGGDFSTQIFGLAKLVFPERPNEKDPFFSNQARNLFVINCNIY
;
A
#
# COMPACT_ATOMS: atom_id res chain seq x y z
N MET A 1 -63.20 36.66 1.30
CA MET A 1 -63.47 38.02 0.79
C MET A 1 -64.25 38.92 1.77
N ILE A 2 -65.02 38.39 2.74
CA ILE A 2 -65.67 39.21 3.80
C ILE A 2 -64.77 39.44 5.03
N LEU A 3 -63.62 38.75 5.12
CA LEU A 3 -62.75 38.73 6.31
C LEU A 3 -61.64 39.80 6.35
N LEU A 4 -61.47 40.60 5.30
CA LEU A 4 -60.43 41.66 5.23
C LEU A 4 -61.02 43.08 5.15
N GLY A 5 -62.35 43.23 5.07
CA GLY A 5 -63.01 44.54 4.93
C GLY A 5 -63.21 45.32 6.23
N ASN A 6 -62.92 44.73 7.40
CA ASN A 6 -63.18 45.38 8.69
C ASN A 6 -61.99 46.17 9.28
N PHE A 7 -60.93 46.37 8.49
CA PHE A 7 -59.76 47.16 8.90
C PHE A 7 -59.41 48.30 7.94
N TYR A 8 -60.21 48.51 6.88
CA TYR A 8 -60.14 49.71 6.05
C TYR A 8 -61.38 50.56 6.32
N ASP A 9 -61.14 51.74 6.90
CA ASP A 9 -62.15 52.77 7.10
C ASP A 9 -62.43 53.45 5.76
N ASP A 10 -63.21 52.79 4.91
CA ASP A 10 -64.07 53.44 3.92
C ASP A 10 -64.97 52.39 3.24
N ASN A 11 -66.27 52.70 3.15
CA ASN A 11 -67.34 51.85 2.61
C ASN A 11 -67.22 51.57 1.09
N ARG A 12 -66.14 50.93 0.62
CA ARG A 12 -66.01 50.46 -0.76
C ARG A 12 -65.76 48.95 -0.81
N LEU A 13 -66.71 48.22 -1.40
CA LEU A 13 -66.50 46.83 -1.80
C LEU A 13 -65.52 46.78 -2.98
N PRO A 14 -64.66 45.75 -3.10
CA PRO A 14 -63.69 45.66 -4.18
C PRO A 14 -64.42 45.47 -5.51
N GLU A 15 -64.15 46.33 -6.49
CA GLU A 15 -64.81 46.29 -7.82
C GLU A 15 -63.92 45.63 -8.90
N SER A 16 -62.67 45.27 -8.60
CA SER A 16 -61.75 44.65 -9.58
C SER A 16 -60.80 43.59 -8.98
N ASP A 17 -60.27 42.70 -9.83
CA ASP A 17 -59.36 41.60 -9.43
C ASP A 17 -57.98 42.11 -8.93
N ASP A 18 -57.57 43.31 -9.31
CA ASP A 18 -56.30 43.92 -8.87
C ASP A 18 -56.32 44.28 -7.37
N ASP A 19 -57.49 44.67 -6.82
CA ASP A 19 -57.67 44.93 -5.38
C ASP A 19 -57.47 43.66 -4.53
N LEU A 20 -57.71 42.48 -5.11
CA LEU A 20 -57.57 41.22 -4.40
C LEU A 20 -56.09 40.88 -4.16
N PHE A 21 -55.21 41.24 -5.09
CA PHE A 21 -53.78 40.99 -4.99
C PHE A 21 -53.12 41.87 -3.92
N ASP A 22 -53.50 43.14 -3.85
CA ASP A 22 -53.01 44.07 -2.82
C ASP A 22 -53.42 43.62 -1.42
N ILE A 23 -54.65 43.14 -1.24
CA ILE A 23 -55.12 42.56 0.02
C ILE A 23 -54.25 41.37 0.47
N TRP A 24 -53.81 40.51 -0.46
CA TRP A 24 -52.90 39.40 -0.14
C TRP A 24 -51.49 39.87 0.22
N VAL A 25 -50.98 40.89 -0.48
CA VAL A 25 -49.66 41.47 -0.20
C VAL A 25 -49.62 42.09 1.20
N TYR A 26 -50.64 42.87 1.58
CA TYR A 26 -50.74 43.45 2.92
C TYR A 26 -50.91 42.38 4.01
N ALA A 27 -51.72 41.34 3.78
CA ALA A 27 -51.90 40.26 4.74
C ALA A 27 -50.59 39.48 5.01
N ILE A 28 -49.74 39.32 4.00
CA ILE A 28 -48.42 38.66 4.13
C ILE A 28 -47.41 39.59 4.82
N GLN A 29 -47.42 40.89 4.51
CA GLN A 29 -46.51 41.87 5.13
C GLN A 29 -46.79 42.07 6.62
N ASP A 30 -48.06 42.09 7.03
CA ASP A 30 -48.45 42.28 8.43
C ASP A 30 -48.47 40.99 9.24
N PHE A 31 -48.36 39.82 8.58
CA PHE A 31 -48.36 38.51 9.23
C PHE A 31 -47.38 38.39 10.42
N PRO A 32 -46.12 38.89 10.34
CA PRO A 32 -45.20 38.87 11.47
C PRO A 32 -45.69 39.71 12.65
N ALA A 33 -46.27 40.88 12.41
CA ALA A 33 -46.79 41.76 13.46
C ALA A 33 -47.99 41.13 14.18
N TYR A 34 -48.88 40.47 13.45
CA TYR A 34 -49.97 39.67 14.03
C TYR A 34 -49.46 38.46 14.81
N TYR A 35 -48.45 37.77 14.29
CA TYR A 35 -47.81 36.62 14.95
C TYR A 35 -47.19 37.00 16.30
N PHE A 36 -46.46 38.13 16.36
CA PHE A 36 -45.87 38.66 17.59
C PHE A 36 -46.93 39.18 18.59
N LYS A 37 -48.01 39.82 18.12
CA LYS A 37 -49.13 40.24 18.98
C LYS A 37 -49.90 39.04 19.56
N ALA A 38 -50.10 37.97 18.78
CA ALA A 38 -50.77 36.76 19.25
C ALA A 38 -49.96 35.97 20.30
N LEU A 39 -48.63 36.10 20.29
CA LEU A 39 -47.73 35.53 21.31
C LEU A 39 -47.84 36.23 22.68
N THR A 40 -48.29 37.49 22.72
CA THR A 40 -48.31 38.32 23.94
C THR A 40 -49.67 38.41 24.62
N PHE A 41 -50.76 38.01 23.94
CA PHE A 41 -52.13 38.06 24.47
C PHE A 41 -52.83 36.69 24.40
N SER A 42 -53.43 36.27 25.52
CA SER A 42 -54.10 34.97 25.69
C SER A 42 -55.54 34.88 25.15
N SER A 43 -56.07 35.96 24.56
CA SER A 43 -57.51 36.06 24.26
C SER A 43 -57.88 36.72 22.92
N LEU A 44 -56.97 36.73 21.93
CA LEU A 44 -57.27 37.25 20.59
C LEU A 44 -58.17 36.27 19.82
N LYS A 45 -59.47 36.60 19.77
CA LYS A 45 -60.48 35.92 18.94
C LYS A 45 -60.85 36.80 17.75
N ILE A 46 -60.69 36.28 16.54
CA ILE A 46 -61.24 36.89 15.32
C ILE A 46 -62.35 35.97 14.81
N TYR A 47 -63.58 36.49 14.66
CA TYR A 47 -64.77 35.76 14.19
C TYR A 47 -65.00 34.39 14.86
N GLY A 48 -64.80 34.31 16.18
CA GLY A 48 -64.99 33.07 16.95
C GLY A 48 -63.81 32.08 16.88
N PHE A 49 -62.79 32.34 16.06
CA PHE A 49 -61.57 31.52 15.97
C PHE A 49 -60.50 32.04 16.94
N ASN A 50 -59.92 31.14 17.74
CA ASN A 50 -58.89 31.48 18.72
C ASN A 50 -57.52 31.49 18.04
N ILE A 51 -56.99 32.68 17.74
CA ILE A 51 -55.74 32.86 16.99
C ILE A 51 -54.55 32.34 17.77
N SER A 52 -54.56 32.54 19.10
CA SER A 52 -53.50 32.04 19.96
C SER A 52 -53.35 30.52 19.79
N LEU A 53 -54.46 29.77 19.67
CA LEU A 53 -54.44 28.32 19.45
C LEU A 53 -53.83 27.92 18.10
N VAL A 54 -54.07 28.69 17.05
CA VAL A 54 -53.47 28.47 15.71
C VAL A 54 -51.96 28.77 15.73
N VAL A 55 -51.55 29.81 16.44
CA VAL A 55 -50.13 30.15 16.58
C VAL A 55 -49.40 29.08 17.39
N TYR A 56 -49.95 28.65 18.53
CA TYR A 56 -49.34 27.58 19.33
C TYR A 56 -49.27 26.24 18.59
N SER A 57 -50.29 25.87 17.80
CA SER A 57 -50.25 24.63 17.01
C SER A 57 -49.21 24.70 15.88
N SER A 58 -49.04 25.85 15.24
CA SER A 58 -48.00 26.06 14.23
C SER A 58 -46.57 25.94 14.80
N ILE A 59 -46.35 26.50 16.00
CA ILE A 59 -45.08 26.40 16.73
C ILE A 59 -44.81 24.93 17.09
N LEU A 60 -45.81 24.22 17.63
CA LEU A 60 -45.67 22.82 17.99
C LEU A 60 -45.35 21.93 16.78
N CYS A 61 -46.03 22.14 15.65
CA CYS A 61 -45.73 21.45 14.39
C CYS A 61 -44.30 21.73 13.90
N SER A 62 -43.85 22.99 13.95
CA SER A 62 -42.48 23.35 13.56
C SER A 62 -41.43 22.69 14.46
N TYR A 63 -41.68 22.63 15.77
CA TYR A 63 -40.79 21.97 16.73
C TYR A 63 -40.69 20.46 16.48
N ILE A 64 -41.82 19.79 16.24
CA ILE A 64 -41.86 18.35 15.90
C ILE A 64 -41.12 18.10 14.58
N PHE A 65 -41.32 18.96 13.58
CA PHE A 65 -40.64 18.83 12.29
C PHE A 65 -39.12 18.99 12.41
N ILE A 66 -38.65 19.99 13.14
CA ILE A 66 -37.21 20.24 13.37
C ILE A 66 -36.58 19.08 14.14
N THR A 67 -37.23 18.62 15.22
CA THR A 67 -36.71 17.49 16.03
C THR A 67 -36.66 16.20 15.23
N PHE A 68 -37.68 15.90 14.43
CA PHE A 68 -37.67 14.78 13.48
C PHE A 68 -36.55 14.93 12.44
N PHE A 69 -36.39 16.11 11.85
CA PHE A 69 -35.38 16.36 10.82
C PHE A 69 -33.95 16.20 11.35
N VAL A 70 -33.66 16.71 12.56
CA VAL A 70 -32.37 16.53 13.23
C VAL A 70 -32.12 15.05 13.56
N TRP A 71 -33.13 14.34 14.06
CA TRP A 71 -33.03 12.90 14.32
C TRP A 71 -32.79 12.10 13.03
N PHE A 72 -33.49 12.44 11.95
CA PHE A 72 -33.37 11.81 10.64
C PHE A 72 -31.98 12.02 10.02
N LEU A 73 -31.43 13.24 10.10
CA LEU A 73 -30.05 13.50 9.67
C LEU A 73 -29.04 12.67 10.47
N LYS A 74 -29.20 12.55 11.80
CA LYS A 74 -28.36 11.67 12.62
C LYS A 74 -28.51 10.20 12.22
N TYR A 75 -29.73 9.75 11.94
CA TYR A 75 -29.99 8.39 11.48
C TYR A 75 -29.28 8.09 10.15
N LEU A 76 -29.35 8.99 9.16
CA LEU A 76 -28.65 8.87 7.89
C LEU A 76 -27.13 8.82 8.04
N THR A 77 -26.56 9.64 8.94
CA THR A 77 -25.12 9.56 9.21
C THR A 77 -24.72 8.24 9.87
N ARG A 78 -25.56 7.70 10.76
CA ARG A 78 -25.30 6.44 11.47
C ARG A 78 -25.43 5.22 10.56
N THR A 79 -26.39 5.18 9.64
CA THR A 79 -26.51 4.06 8.69
C THR A 79 -25.33 4.00 7.73
N ARG A 80 -24.77 5.16 7.35
CA ARG A 80 -23.52 5.25 6.58
C ARG A 80 -22.33 4.66 7.33
N ASP A 81 -22.23 4.90 8.63
CA ASP A 81 -21.13 4.41 9.47
C ASP A 81 -21.24 2.92 9.81
N ILE A 82 -22.46 2.39 9.96
CA ILE A 82 -22.70 0.95 10.24
C ILE A 82 -22.22 0.06 9.08
N GLY A 83 -22.31 0.53 7.83
CA GLY A 83 -21.81 -0.18 6.66
C GLY A 83 -20.30 -0.03 6.44
N ALA A 84 -19.73 1.13 6.79
CA ALA A 84 -18.32 1.45 6.50
C ALA A 84 -17.33 0.94 7.55
N ASN A 85 -17.78 0.69 8.79
CA ASN A 85 -16.89 0.48 9.93
C ASN A 85 -17.09 -0.84 10.68
N LYS A 86 -17.78 -1.82 10.07
CA LYS A 86 -17.85 -3.15 10.64
C LYS A 86 -16.47 -3.80 10.50
N LYS A 87 -15.60 -3.61 11.50
CA LYS A 87 -14.38 -4.39 11.67
C LYS A 87 -14.79 -5.85 11.69
N VAL A 88 -14.50 -6.56 10.61
CA VAL A 88 -14.57 -8.02 10.59
C VAL A 88 -13.46 -8.48 11.52
N ASP A 89 -13.78 -9.25 12.54
CA ASP A 89 -12.75 -9.83 13.40
C ASP A 89 -11.86 -10.72 12.53
N ASP A 90 -10.58 -10.36 12.42
CA ASP A 90 -9.60 -10.98 11.53
C ASP A 90 -9.19 -12.38 12.05
N LEU A 91 -10.13 -13.31 12.14
CA LEU A 91 -9.92 -14.66 12.67
C LEU A 91 -8.87 -15.46 11.86
N PHE A 92 -8.70 -15.13 10.57
CA PHE A 92 -7.82 -15.84 9.63
C PHE A 92 -6.75 -14.93 9.00
N GLY A 93 -6.55 -13.74 9.55
CA GLY A 93 -5.55 -12.77 9.09
C GLY A 93 -6.14 -11.53 8.44
N SER A 94 -5.39 -10.43 8.55
CA SER A 94 -5.82 -9.06 8.21
C SER A 94 -5.22 -8.57 6.89
N ALA A 95 -5.09 -9.47 5.89
CA ALA A 95 -4.43 -9.13 4.62
C ALA A 95 -5.21 -8.03 3.90
N SER A 96 -4.55 -6.91 3.62
CA SER A 96 -5.16 -5.76 2.95
C SER A 96 -4.14 -5.09 2.04
N TRP A 97 -4.64 -4.34 1.06
CA TRP A 97 -3.78 -3.48 0.25
C TRP A 97 -3.15 -2.41 1.12
N GLU A 98 -1.84 -2.26 0.99
CA GLU A 98 -1.08 -1.38 1.87
C GLU A 98 -1.34 0.10 1.52
N THR A 99 -1.47 0.95 2.55
CA THR A 99 -1.62 2.40 2.35
C THR A 99 -0.27 3.08 2.24
N GLU A 100 -0.24 4.27 1.60
CA GLU A 100 1.00 5.03 1.44
C GLU A 100 1.67 5.35 2.78
N GLU A 101 0.89 5.76 3.78
CA GLU A 101 1.38 6.05 5.13
C GLU A 101 2.06 4.83 5.76
N LYS A 102 1.48 3.64 5.61
CA LYS A 102 2.06 2.40 6.13
C LYS A 102 3.30 1.99 5.35
N MET A 103 3.32 2.15 4.03
CA MET A 103 4.53 1.91 3.21
C MET A 103 5.68 2.86 3.57
N ILE A 104 5.40 4.15 3.83
CA ILE A 104 6.39 5.13 4.30
C ILE A 104 6.90 4.73 5.68
N LYS A 105 6.00 4.38 6.61
CA LYS A 105 6.36 3.92 7.96
C LYS A 105 7.23 2.66 7.93
N ALA A 106 6.94 1.74 7.02
CA ALA A 106 7.74 0.55 6.75
C ALA A 106 9.03 0.83 5.96
N LYS A 107 9.28 2.08 5.58
CA LYS A 107 10.44 2.53 4.77
C LYS A 107 10.53 1.87 3.40
N LEU A 108 9.39 1.39 2.88
CA LEU A 108 9.32 0.77 1.56
C LEU A 108 9.31 1.79 0.43
N ILE A 109 8.89 3.02 0.70
CA ILE A 109 8.85 4.15 -0.25
C ILE A 109 9.36 5.43 0.41
N THR A 110 9.84 6.37 -0.42
CA THR A 110 10.17 7.72 0.03
C THR A 110 8.90 8.58 0.06
N PRO A 111 8.70 9.47 1.06
CA PRO A 111 7.57 10.40 1.06
C PRO A 111 7.56 11.28 -0.20
N ASN A 112 6.35 11.62 -0.68
CA ASN A 112 6.15 12.46 -1.87
C ASN A 112 7.01 13.74 -1.82
N ASN A 113 7.48 14.19 -2.99
CA ASN A 113 8.33 15.37 -3.25
C ASN A 113 9.84 15.22 -3.02
N LYS A 114 10.35 14.01 -2.74
CA LYS A 114 11.79 13.74 -2.69
C LYS A 114 12.17 12.64 -3.66
N LYS A 115 13.23 12.86 -4.45
CA LYS A 115 13.86 11.77 -5.22
C LYS A 115 14.35 10.71 -4.23
N ARG A 116 13.96 9.45 -4.43
CA ARG A 116 14.49 8.34 -3.64
C ARG A 116 16.00 8.22 -3.86
N ALA A 117 16.77 8.39 -2.79
CA ALA A 117 18.13 7.91 -2.74
C ALA A 117 18.09 6.47 -2.24
N PHE A 118 18.43 5.52 -3.11
CA PHE A 118 18.50 4.13 -2.70
C PHE A 118 19.63 3.94 -1.68
N ASP A 119 19.33 3.28 -0.57
CA ASP A 119 20.40 2.78 0.30
C ASP A 119 21.21 1.72 -0.46
N LYS A 120 22.48 1.59 -0.12
CA LYS A 120 23.38 0.61 -0.71
C LYS A 120 22.96 -0.84 -0.44
N ARG A 121 21.97 -1.09 0.42
CA ARG A 121 21.46 -2.42 0.77
C ARG A 121 20.00 -2.65 0.36
N GLU A 122 19.40 -1.72 -0.37
CA GLU A 122 18.00 -1.84 -0.80
C GLU A 122 17.85 -2.69 -2.07
N VAL A 123 16.92 -3.64 -2.01
CA VAL A 123 16.46 -4.43 -3.17
C VAL A 123 15.13 -3.85 -3.66
N ILE A 124 15.06 -3.53 -4.95
CA ILE A 124 13.83 -3.07 -5.60
C ILE A 124 12.86 -4.25 -5.71
N VAL A 125 11.70 -4.14 -5.07
CA VAL A 125 10.67 -5.19 -5.04
C VAL A 125 9.47 -4.86 -5.93
N GLY A 126 9.33 -3.62 -6.37
CA GLY A 126 8.27 -3.23 -7.27
C GLY A 126 8.28 -1.75 -7.60
N ARG A 127 7.21 -1.31 -8.26
CA ARG A 127 6.98 0.08 -8.62
C ARG A 127 5.51 0.42 -8.41
N ARG A 128 5.24 1.63 -7.91
CA ARG A 128 3.88 2.13 -7.75
C ARG A 128 3.41 2.81 -9.04
N GLY A 129 2.73 2.06 -9.91
CA GLY A 129 2.25 2.57 -11.21
C GLY A 129 3.38 3.18 -12.05
N LEU A 130 3.20 4.41 -12.52
CA LEU A 130 4.24 5.18 -13.21
C LEU A 130 5.16 5.97 -12.25
N GLY A 131 4.96 5.87 -10.94
CA GLY A 131 5.69 6.59 -9.91
C GLY A 131 6.92 5.85 -9.37
N ASP A 132 7.16 6.02 -8.08
CA ASP A 132 8.39 5.60 -7.38
C ASP A 132 8.57 4.08 -7.28
N PHE A 133 9.84 3.69 -7.12
CA PHE A 133 10.21 2.33 -6.78
C PHE A 133 9.92 2.01 -5.31
N ILE A 134 9.41 0.81 -5.11
CA ILE A 134 9.26 0.18 -3.81
C ILE A 134 10.54 -0.63 -3.59
N ALA A 135 11.25 -0.37 -2.50
CA ALA A 135 12.50 -1.05 -2.18
C ALA A 135 12.51 -1.52 -0.73
N TYR A 136 13.11 -2.68 -0.52
CA TYR A 136 13.21 -3.35 0.76
C TYR A 136 14.66 -3.37 1.23
N ALA A 137 14.90 -2.83 2.42
CA ALA A 137 16.22 -2.78 3.05
C ALA A 137 16.41 -3.79 4.20
N GLY A 138 15.41 -4.65 4.45
CA GLY A 138 15.43 -5.57 5.58
C GLY A 138 16.28 -6.81 5.31
N GLN A 139 16.50 -7.60 6.36
CA GLN A 139 17.30 -8.84 6.32
C GLN A 139 16.48 -10.09 5.99
N ALA A 140 15.16 -9.97 5.86
CA ALA A 140 14.33 -11.13 5.51
C ALA A 140 14.53 -11.52 4.05
N PHE A 141 14.28 -12.80 3.75
CA PHE A 141 14.30 -13.29 2.38
C PHE A 141 13.14 -12.74 1.56
N ILE A 142 13.40 -12.46 0.28
CA ILE A 142 12.38 -12.04 -0.70
C ILE A 142 12.08 -13.23 -1.62
N GLY A 143 10.81 -13.64 -1.66
CA GLY A 143 10.32 -14.62 -2.63
C GLY A 143 9.67 -13.94 -3.83
N LEU A 144 10.07 -14.31 -5.04
CA LEU A 144 9.42 -13.87 -6.28
C LEU A 144 8.74 -15.07 -6.96
N ILE A 145 7.41 -15.08 -6.93
CA ILE A 145 6.60 -16.07 -7.64
C ILE A 145 6.16 -15.45 -8.96
N ALA A 146 6.69 -15.97 -10.07
CA ALA A 146 6.44 -15.41 -11.39
C ALA A 146 6.39 -16.53 -12.47
N PRO A 147 5.31 -16.62 -13.27
CA PRO A 147 5.21 -17.57 -14.38
C PRO A 147 6.31 -17.38 -15.44
N THR A 148 6.47 -18.34 -16.35
CA THR A 148 7.34 -18.16 -17.52
C THR A 148 6.84 -17.00 -18.39
N ARG A 149 7.77 -16.27 -19.03
CA ARG A 149 7.49 -15.10 -19.89
C ARG A 149 6.74 -13.92 -19.21
N SER A 150 6.61 -13.93 -17.89
CA SER A 150 6.06 -12.80 -17.10
C SER A 150 6.99 -11.59 -16.98
N GLY A 151 8.23 -11.70 -17.49
CA GLY A 151 9.21 -10.63 -17.43
C GLY A 151 10.02 -10.57 -16.13
N LYS A 152 10.07 -11.62 -15.30
CA LYS A 152 10.89 -11.64 -14.06
C LYS A 152 12.35 -11.20 -14.26
N GLY A 153 12.95 -11.54 -15.40
CA GLY A 153 14.30 -11.11 -15.77
C GLY A 153 14.40 -9.59 -15.93
N VAL A 154 13.56 -9.02 -16.80
CA VAL A 154 13.56 -7.59 -17.13
C VAL A 154 12.97 -6.70 -16.03
N GLY A 155 11.99 -7.20 -15.28
CA GLY A 155 11.23 -6.44 -14.30
C GLY A 155 11.79 -6.49 -12.88
N PHE A 156 12.55 -7.53 -12.53
CA PHE A 156 13.08 -7.69 -11.17
C PHE A 156 14.59 -7.97 -11.15
N ILE A 157 15.06 -8.99 -11.88
CA ILE A 157 16.46 -9.43 -11.80
C ILE A 157 17.42 -8.34 -12.32
N MET A 158 17.25 -7.91 -13.57
CA MET A 158 18.15 -6.92 -14.19
C MET A 158 18.13 -5.54 -13.49
N PRO A 159 16.96 -4.98 -13.11
CA PRO A 159 16.92 -3.73 -12.35
C PRO A 159 17.70 -3.79 -11.04
N ASN A 160 17.60 -4.90 -10.30
CA ASN A 160 18.37 -5.09 -9.07
C ASN A 160 19.86 -5.29 -9.37
N MET A 161 20.19 -6.04 -10.41
CA MET A 161 21.57 -6.23 -10.86
C MET A 161 22.27 -4.93 -11.21
N ILE A 162 21.60 -3.92 -11.74
CA ILE A 162 22.28 -2.66 -12.07
C ILE A 162 22.21 -1.62 -10.95
N ASN A 163 21.32 -1.77 -9.97
CA ASN A 163 21.13 -0.80 -8.90
C ASN A 163 21.75 -1.22 -7.55
N TYR A 164 21.82 -2.52 -7.24
CA TYR A 164 22.33 -3.00 -5.97
C TYR A 164 23.87 -2.98 -5.94
N PRO A 165 24.52 -2.09 -5.17
CA PRO A 165 25.95 -1.82 -5.33
C PRO A 165 26.87 -2.81 -4.60
N GLN A 166 26.33 -3.75 -3.82
CA GLN A 166 27.12 -4.71 -3.03
C GLN A 166 27.45 -5.97 -3.83
N ASN A 167 28.03 -6.96 -3.15
CA ASN A 167 28.26 -8.30 -3.67
C ASN A 167 26.95 -8.97 -4.09
N ILE A 168 26.96 -9.67 -5.22
CA ILE A 168 25.83 -10.48 -5.69
C ILE A 168 26.36 -11.82 -6.16
N VAL A 169 25.70 -12.91 -5.75
CA VAL A 169 25.82 -14.22 -6.38
C VAL A 169 24.54 -14.46 -7.18
N VAL A 170 24.67 -14.69 -8.47
CA VAL A 170 23.55 -14.96 -9.38
C VAL A 170 23.68 -16.36 -9.92
N PHE A 171 22.59 -17.13 -9.83
CA PHE A 171 22.42 -18.33 -10.62
C PHE A 171 21.71 -17.97 -11.94
N ASP A 172 22.42 -18.10 -13.06
CA ASP A 172 21.94 -17.68 -14.38
C ASP A 172 22.06 -18.83 -15.40
N PRO A 173 21.07 -19.73 -15.46
CA PRO A 173 21.13 -20.89 -16.37
C PRO A 173 21.07 -20.50 -17.85
N LYS A 174 20.75 -19.25 -18.19
CA LYS A 174 20.65 -18.78 -19.57
C LYS A 174 21.76 -17.81 -19.98
N ALA A 175 22.60 -17.37 -19.04
CA ALA A 175 23.60 -16.33 -19.22
C ALA A 175 23.07 -14.93 -19.63
N ASP A 176 21.77 -14.74 -19.88
CA ASP A 176 21.16 -13.47 -20.27
C ASP A 176 21.46 -12.33 -19.28
N THR A 177 21.47 -12.63 -17.98
CA THR A 177 21.66 -11.64 -16.92
C THR A 177 23.11 -11.20 -16.87
N MET A 178 24.04 -12.15 -16.96
CA MET A 178 25.47 -11.86 -17.00
C MET A 178 25.87 -11.07 -18.25
N GLU A 179 25.38 -11.48 -19.42
CA GLU A 179 25.67 -10.80 -20.68
C GLU A 179 25.21 -9.33 -20.64
N THR A 180 24.00 -9.10 -20.14
CA THR A 180 23.40 -7.76 -20.10
C THR A 180 24.00 -6.89 -18.99
N CYS A 181 24.14 -7.43 -17.78
CA CYS A 181 24.43 -6.61 -16.59
C CYS A 181 25.88 -6.66 -16.12
N GLY A 182 26.65 -7.70 -16.47
CA GLY A 182 27.99 -7.92 -15.93
C GLY A 182 28.95 -6.76 -16.21
N LYS A 183 29.07 -6.36 -17.49
CA LYS A 183 29.90 -5.20 -17.88
C LYS A 183 29.41 -3.88 -17.30
N ILE A 184 28.09 -3.73 -17.12
CA ILE A 184 27.51 -2.53 -16.50
C ILE A 184 27.97 -2.44 -15.05
N ARG A 185 27.94 -3.55 -14.31
CA ARG A 185 28.38 -3.59 -12.91
C ARG A 185 29.88 -3.37 -12.77
N GLU A 186 30.68 -3.98 -13.63
CA GLU A 186 32.14 -3.76 -13.68
C GLU A 186 32.43 -2.25 -13.83
N LYS A 187 31.81 -1.59 -14.81
CA LYS A 187 32.04 -0.15 -15.07
C LYS A 187 31.44 0.77 -14.00
N ARG A 188 30.20 0.52 -13.58
CA ARG A 188 29.45 1.43 -12.69
C ARG A 188 29.93 1.35 -11.25
N PHE A 189 30.32 0.17 -10.80
CA PHE A 189 30.62 -0.11 -9.42
C PHE A 189 32.09 -0.52 -9.19
N ASN A 190 32.91 -0.55 -10.26
CA ASN A 190 34.30 -1.01 -10.23
C ASN A 190 34.46 -2.40 -9.61
N GLN A 191 33.51 -3.29 -9.92
CA GLN A 191 33.45 -4.64 -9.37
C GLN A 191 34.21 -5.63 -10.24
N LYS A 192 34.82 -6.64 -9.60
CA LYS A 192 35.27 -7.82 -10.33
C LYS A 192 34.08 -8.71 -10.64
N VAL A 193 34.08 -9.30 -11.82
CA VAL A 193 33.05 -10.23 -12.28
C VAL A 193 33.66 -11.60 -12.46
N PHE A 194 33.18 -12.57 -11.68
CA PHE A 194 33.60 -13.96 -11.73
C PHE A 194 32.47 -14.80 -12.30
N ILE A 195 32.79 -15.65 -13.25
CA ILE A 195 31.85 -16.56 -13.91
C ILE A 195 32.34 -17.98 -13.68
N TYR A 196 31.53 -18.79 -13.04
CA TYR A 196 31.72 -20.23 -12.92
C TYR A 196 30.73 -20.93 -13.84
N GLU A 197 31.26 -21.54 -14.89
CA GLU A 197 30.55 -22.31 -15.89
C GLU A 197 31.28 -23.64 -16.12
N PRO A 198 30.81 -24.75 -15.54
CA PRO A 198 31.60 -25.99 -15.43
C PRO A 198 31.91 -26.63 -16.79
N PHE A 199 31.10 -26.35 -17.82
CA PHE A 199 31.25 -26.93 -19.16
C PHE A 199 31.95 -26.01 -20.16
N SER A 200 32.33 -24.79 -19.75
CA SER A 200 32.99 -23.82 -20.62
C SER A 200 34.49 -23.78 -20.37
N LEU A 201 35.27 -23.68 -21.44
CA LEU A 201 36.71 -23.41 -21.34
C LEU A 201 37.01 -21.98 -20.86
N LYS A 202 36.03 -21.07 -20.98
CA LYS A 202 36.13 -19.66 -20.56
C LYS A 202 35.48 -19.46 -19.19
N THR A 203 35.86 -20.29 -18.23
CA THR A 203 35.34 -20.30 -16.86
C THR A 203 36.40 -19.90 -15.85
N HIS A 204 35.99 -19.23 -14.77
CA HIS A 204 36.82 -19.06 -13.60
C HIS A 204 36.84 -20.37 -12.81
N ARG A 205 37.95 -20.62 -12.10
CA ARG A 205 38.09 -21.80 -11.25
C ARG A 205 37.57 -21.49 -9.86
N PHE A 206 36.83 -22.43 -9.31
CA PHE A 206 36.31 -22.37 -7.95
C PHE A 206 36.60 -23.71 -7.27
N ASN A 207 37.15 -23.65 -6.06
CA ASN A 207 37.30 -24.81 -5.20
C ASN A 207 36.39 -24.62 -3.97
N PRO A 208 35.28 -25.37 -3.86
CA PRO A 208 34.37 -25.27 -2.71
C PRO A 208 35.01 -25.72 -1.39
N PHE A 209 36.17 -26.38 -1.43
CA PHE A 209 36.91 -26.83 -0.25
C PHE A 209 38.08 -25.92 0.11
N ALA A 210 38.26 -24.80 -0.59
CA ALA A 210 39.41 -23.91 -0.37
C ALA A 210 39.48 -23.32 1.05
N TYR A 211 38.35 -23.22 1.75
CA TYR A 211 38.28 -22.72 3.12
C TYR A 211 38.45 -23.81 4.18
N VAL A 212 38.48 -25.09 3.77
CA VAL A 212 38.56 -26.23 4.69
C VAL A 212 40.03 -26.55 4.95
N ASP A 213 40.43 -26.47 6.21
CA ASP A 213 41.71 -26.98 6.66
C ASP A 213 41.54 -28.42 7.13
N PHE A 214 41.72 -29.37 6.21
CA PHE A 214 41.58 -30.80 6.48
C PHE A 214 42.56 -31.34 7.53
N GLY A 215 43.60 -30.59 7.91
CA GLY A 215 44.57 -30.99 8.94
C GLY A 215 44.19 -30.53 10.34
N ASN A 216 43.54 -29.36 10.47
CA ASN A 216 43.29 -28.73 11.77
C ASN A 216 41.79 -28.68 12.14
N ASP A 217 40.88 -28.66 11.17
CA ASP A 217 39.45 -28.53 11.41
C ASP A 217 38.74 -29.88 11.26
N VAL A 218 38.97 -30.76 12.25
CA VAL A 218 38.48 -32.14 12.26
C VAL A 218 36.95 -32.21 12.19
N VAL A 219 36.26 -31.34 12.93
CA VAL A 219 34.78 -31.32 12.99
C VAL A 219 34.19 -30.94 11.64
N LEU A 220 34.67 -29.85 11.04
CA LEU A 220 34.21 -29.41 9.72
C LEU A 220 34.53 -30.45 8.64
N THR A 221 35.70 -31.09 8.74
CA THR A 221 36.13 -32.14 7.82
C THR A 221 35.20 -33.35 7.88
N GLU A 222 34.90 -33.86 9.08
CA GLU A 222 33.98 -34.98 9.30
C GLU A 222 32.58 -34.67 8.79
N ASP A 223 32.05 -33.48 9.08
CA ASP A 223 30.74 -33.03 8.61
C ASP A 223 30.67 -32.96 7.08
N ILE A 224 31.70 -32.41 6.43
CA ILE A 224 31.77 -32.33 4.97
C ILE A 224 31.85 -33.73 4.36
N LEU A 225 32.69 -34.61 4.89
CA LEU A 225 32.83 -35.98 4.40
C LEU A 225 31.53 -36.76 4.56
N SER A 226 30.83 -36.62 5.69
CA SER A 226 29.52 -37.23 5.92
C SER A 226 28.46 -36.73 4.92
N GLN A 227 28.45 -35.42 4.67
CA GLN A 227 27.54 -34.82 3.70
C GLN A 227 27.82 -35.26 2.26
N ILE A 228 29.08 -35.40 1.89
CA ILE A 228 29.49 -35.93 0.58
C ILE A 228 29.05 -37.39 0.46
N ASP A 229 29.32 -38.21 1.48
CA ASP A 229 28.98 -39.63 1.50
C ASP A 229 27.48 -39.86 1.38
N THR A 230 26.69 -39.10 2.14
CA THR A 230 25.21 -39.12 2.08
C THR A 230 24.70 -38.75 0.68
N ARG A 231 25.28 -37.71 0.07
CA ARG A 231 24.84 -37.22 -1.25
C ARG A 231 25.30 -38.09 -2.41
N LEU A 232 26.42 -38.80 -2.29
CA LEU A 232 26.93 -39.71 -3.33
C LEU A 232 26.29 -41.10 -3.25
N LYS A 233 25.91 -41.57 -2.06
CA LYS A 233 25.27 -42.89 -1.88
C LYS A 233 23.76 -42.88 -2.18
N GLY A 234 23.10 -41.74 -2.08
CA GLY A 234 21.69 -41.58 -2.44
C GLY A 234 21.49 -41.35 -3.95
N HIS A 235 21.34 -42.42 -4.74
CA HIS A 235 20.93 -42.32 -6.14
C HIS A 235 19.64 -41.48 -6.33
N GLY A 236 19.64 -40.56 -7.31
CA GLY A 236 18.42 -40.11 -7.99
C GLY A 236 17.52 -39.14 -7.23
N MET A 237 18.02 -38.00 -6.76
CA MET A 237 17.14 -36.93 -6.32
C MET A 237 16.62 -36.13 -7.53
N VAL A 238 15.35 -36.37 -7.88
CA VAL A 238 14.55 -35.46 -8.69
C VAL A 238 14.55 -34.12 -7.97
N ALA A 239 15.24 -33.13 -8.53
CA ALA A 239 15.35 -31.80 -7.96
C ALA A 239 13.96 -31.16 -7.87
N SER A 240 13.33 -31.24 -6.70
CA SER A 240 12.24 -30.35 -6.38
C SER A 240 12.81 -28.94 -6.23
N GLY A 241 12.03 -27.90 -6.54
CA GLY A 241 12.51 -26.51 -6.49
C GLY A 241 13.09 -26.10 -5.12
N GLY A 242 12.70 -26.78 -4.03
CA GLY A 242 13.25 -26.59 -2.69
C GLY A 242 14.69 -27.10 -2.53
N ASP A 243 15.01 -28.26 -3.10
CA ASP A 243 16.34 -28.88 -2.98
C ASP A 243 17.40 -28.06 -3.73
N PHE A 244 17.03 -27.53 -4.89
CA PHE A 244 17.93 -26.70 -5.70
C PHE A 244 18.24 -25.36 -5.02
N SER A 245 17.23 -24.71 -4.41
CA SER A 245 17.46 -23.50 -3.63
C SER A 245 18.37 -23.76 -2.42
N THR A 246 18.19 -24.89 -1.73
CA THR A 246 19.01 -25.29 -0.59
C THR A 246 20.46 -25.57 -1.01
N GLN A 247 20.67 -26.17 -2.18
CA GLN A 247 22.00 -26.37 -2.75
C GLN A 247 22.66 -25.04 -3.15
N ILE A 248 21.91 -24.11 -3.74
CA ILE A 248 22.41 -22.76 -4.02
C ILE A 248 22.76 -22.02 -2.73
N PHE A 249 21.92 -22.10 -1.69
CA PHE A 249 22.22 -21.49 -0.39
C PHE A 249 23.41 -22.16 0.29
N GLY A 250 23.53 -23.48 0.19
CA GLY A 250 24.71 -24.23 0.64
C GLY A 250 25.96 -23.76 -0.07
N LEU A 251 25.94 -23.68 -1.41
CA LEU A 251 27.04 -23.15 -2.20
C LEU A 251 27.33 -21.69 -1.86
N ALA A 252 26.29 -20.87 -1.66
CA ALA A 252 26.44 -19.48 -1.25
C ALA A 252 27.06 -19.36 0.14
N LYS A 253 26.77 -20.27 1.09
CA LYS A 253 27.47 -20.35 2.39
C LYS A 253 28.91 -20.83 2.28
N LEU A 254 29.21 -21.75 1.35
CA LEU A 254 30.59 -22.16 1.07
C LEU A 254 31.40 -21.02 0.43
N VAL A 255 30.72 -20.14 -0.31
CA VAL A 255 31.30 -18.97 -0.98
C VAL A 255 31.35 -17.76 -0.03
N PHE A 256 30.36 -17.56 0.84
CA PHE A 256 30.33 -16.50 1.85
C PHE A 256 30.68 -17.04 3.22
N PRO A 257 31.92 -16.80 3.72
CA PRO A 257 32.26 -17.17 5.08
C PRO A 257 31.33 -16.46 6.07
N GLU A 258 30.81 -17.18 7.08
CA GLU A 258 29.91 -16.63 8.09
C GLU A 258 30.54 -15.48 8.91
N ARG A 259 31.88 -15.37 8.87
CA ARG A 259 32.63 -14.22 9.37
C ARG A 259 33.40 -13.56 8.22
N PRO A 260 33.16 -12.28 7.92
CA PRO A 260 33.97 -11.55 6.95
C PRO A 260 35.42 -11.54 7.45
N ASN A 261 36.30 -12.20 6.73
CA ASN A 261 37.74 -12.14 6.97
C ASN A 261 38.28 -10.92 6.22
N GLU A 262 38.79 -9.90 6.93
CA GLU A 262 39.34 -8.71 6.28
C GLU A 262 40.54 -9.01 5.39
N LYS A 263 41.20 -10.16 5.59
CA LYS A 263 42.29 -10.65 4.73
C LYS A 263 41.78 -11.35 3.46
N ASP A 264 40.48 -11.65 3.37
CA ASP A 264 39.89 -12.25 2.17
C ASP A 264 39.71 -11.19 1.07
N PRO A 265 40.39 -11.34 -0.09
CA PRO A 265 40.31 -10.37 -1.17
C PRO A 265 38.96 -10.35 -1.90
N PHE A 266 38.08 -11.34 -1.65
CA PHE A 266 36.79 -11.51 -2.31
C PHE A 266 35.59 -11.12 -1.42
N PHE A 267 35.68 -11.31 -0.10
CA PHE A 267 34.55 -11.18 0.84
C PHE A 267 34.79 -10.21 2.00
N SER A 268 35.51 -9.11 1.76
CA SER A 268 35.66 -8.01 2.73
C SER A 268 34.43 -7.08 2.77
N ASN A 269 34.31 -6.27 3.82
CA ASN A 269 33.27 -5.22 3.93
C ASN A 269 33.34 -4.16 2.82
N GLN A 270 34.48 -4.09 2.11
CA GLN A 270 34.69 -3.18 0.98
C GLN A 270 34.54 -3.88 -0.37
N ALA A 271 34.66 -5.20 -0.40
CA ALA A 271 34.55 -5.98 -1.62
C ALA A 271 33.14 -5.88 -2.18
N ARG A 272 33.10 -5.65 -3.49
CA ARG A 272 31.90 -5.46 -4.29
C ARG A 272 32.16 -6.26 -5.56
N ASN A 273 31.72 -7.51 -5.58
CA ASN A 273 32.04 -8.51 -6.58
C ASN A 273 30.74 -9.12 -7.08
N LEU A 274 30.66 -9.39 -8.38
CA LEU A 274 29.62 -10.20 -8.97
C LEU A 274 30.16 -11.62 -9.17
N PHE A 275 29.46 -12.60 -8.63
CA PHE A 275 29.69 -14.01 -8.90
C PHE A 275 28.51 -14.54 -9.69
N VAL A 276 28.78 -15.13 -10.84
CA VAL A 276 27.76 -15.73 -11.70
C VAL A 276 28.04 -17.21 -11.79
N ILE A 277 27.03 -18.01 -11.50
CA ILE A 277 27.04 -19.44 -11.72
C ILE A 277 26.15 -19.71 -12.93
N ASN A 278 26.81 -19.99 -14.05
CA ASN A 278 26.14 -20.36 -15.28
C ASN A 278 26.09 -21.88 -15.37
N CYS A 279 24.90 -22.39 -15.69
CA CYS A 279 24.73 -23.75 -16.17
C CYS A 279 24.26 -23.64 -17.62
N ASN A 280 25.18 -23.37 -18.55
CA ASN A 280 24.87 -23.61 -19.96
C ASN A 280 24.68 -25.12 -20.12
N ILE A 281 23.43 -25.55 -20.25
CA ILE A 281 23.04 -26.95 -20.54
C ILE A 281 22.67 -27.09 -22.03
N TYR A 282 23.10 -26.16 -22.87
CA TYR A 282 22.84 -26.15 -24.31
C TYR A 282 24.09 -26.47 -25.10
#